data_AF-A0A9D7SH38-F1
#
_entry.id   AF-A0A9D7SH38-F1
#
_cell.length_a   1.000
_cell.length_b   1.000
_cell.length_c   1.000
_cell.angle_alpha   90.00
_cell.angle_beta   90.00
_cell.angle_gamma   90.00
#
_symmetry.space_group_name_H-M   'P 1'
#
loop_
_entity.id
_entity.type
_entity.pdbx_description
1 polymer ?
#
loop_
_entity_poly.entity_id
_entity_poly.type
_entity_poly.pdbx_seq_one_letter_code
_entity_poly.pdbx_strand_id
1 'polypeptide(L)'
;MLGNLLPALRHQNPELADQVRTQLLAGADATARAAAIEDLPSAPADLATLTQRTWADTQFESQQTLIQSYARWKLTPDEQKAQLRPWLQHPDWACRYEAYQALVKLDSSTAWPAAPKPTKTDEAIFKEATRLAERGRPVRLRITFSGKRSVTLRLDPTVAPMNVANLVLLARKGYFNGRLVPRVVPDFVVQMGSPYDTMDGGPGYTVRCENSLAWYGPGSVGMALSGKDTGGSQFFITTNATPHLTGKYTRMGEVEDLDRALKLLDDLELGAKIVSIQVLNP
;
A
#
# COMPACT_ATOMS: atom_id res chain seq x y z
N MET A 1 14.26 -4.71 -2.99
CA MET A 1 15.67 -4.96 -3.40
C MET A 1 15.85 -5.25 -4.90
N LEU A 2 14.78 -5.52 -5.67
CA LEU A 2 14.87 -5.82 -7.11
C LEU A 2 15.09 -4.58 -8.01
N GLY A 3 14.60 -3.40 -7.61
CA GLY A 3 14.72 -2.16 -8.41
C GLY A 3 16.16 -1.72 -8.73
N ASN A 4 17.13 -2.09 -7.89
CA ASN A 4 18.56 -1.80 -8.13
C ASN A 4 19.32 -2.95 -8.79
N LEU A 5 18.74 -4.15 -8.83
CA LEU A 5 19.41 -5.35 -9.33
C LEU A 5 19.49 -5.36 -10.85
N LEU A 6 18.39 -5.01 -11.54
CA LEU A 6 18.38 -4.92 -13.00
C LEU A 6 19.33 -3.84 -13.54
N PRO A 7 19.34 -2.59 -13.01
CA PRO A 7 20.32 -1.58 -13.41
C PRO A 7 21.76 -2.02 -13.17
N ALA A 8 22.06 -2.58 -11.99
CA ALA A 8 23.40 -3.06 -11.67
C ALA A 8 23.84 -4.21 -12.59
N LEU A 9 22.94 -5.16 -12.86
CA LEU A 9 23.20 -6.28 -13.76
C LEU A 9 23.41 -5.79 -15.19
N ARG A 10 22.63 -4.80 -15.65
CA ARG A 10 22.75 -4.21 -16.99
C ARG A 10 24.11 -3.55 -17.20
N HIS A 11 24.69 -2.92 -16.16
CA HIS A 11 26.04 -2.37 -16.23
C HIS A 11 27.13 -3.45 -16.41
N GLN A 12 26.91 -4.66 -15.90
CA GLN A 12 27.90 -5.75 -15.96
C GLN A 12 27.68 -6.66 -17.17
N ASN A 13 26.43 -7.00 -17.46
CA ASN A 13 26.03 -7.90 -18.53
C ASN A 13 24.63 -7.52 -19.06
N PRO A 14 24.56 -6.68 -20.11
CA PRO A 14 23.30 -6.22 -20.69
C PRO A 14 22.40 -7.35 -21.20
N GLU A 15 22.98 -8.38 -21.83
CA GLU A 15 22.21 -9.50 -22.39
C GLU A 15 21.53 -10.32 -21.30
N LEU A 16 22.28 -10.61 -20.21
CA LEU A 16 21.72 -11.32 -19.06
C LEU A 16 20.64 -10.48 -18.37
N ALA A 17 20.84 -9.16 -18.26
CA ALA A 17 19.82 -8.26 -17.71
C ALA A 17 18.53 -8.29 -18.54
N ASP A 18 18.63 -8.32 -19.87
CA ASP A 18 17.47 -8.42 -20.77
C ASP A 18 16.75 -9.77 -20.65
N GLN A 19 17.51 -10.88 -20.51
CA GLN A 19 16.95 -12.21 -20.25
C GLN A 19 16.19 -12.25 -18.92
N VAL A 20 16.81 -11.76 -17.84
CA VAL A 20 16.20 -11.70 -16.51
C VAL A 20 14.95 -10.81 -16.55
N ARG A 21 15.01 -9.61 -17.14
CA ARG A 21 13.84 -8.74 -17.30
C ARG A 21 12.69 -9.47 -17.98
N THR A 22 12.95 -10.18 -19.07
CA THR A 22 11.93 -10.94 -19.80
C THR A 22 11.26 -12.01 -18.92
N GLN A 23 12.05 -12.72 -18.13
CA GLN A 23 11.54 -13.70 -17.16
C GLN A 23 10.69 -13.04 -16.07
N LEU A 24 11.10 -11.89 -15.54
CA LEU A 24 10.36 -11.16 -14.50
C LEU A 24 9.05 -10.59 -15.05
N LEU A 25 9.03 -10.05 -16.28
CA LEU A 25 7.81 -9.61 -16.96
C LEU A 25 6.80 -10.77 -17.10
N ALA A 26 7.29 -11.97 -17.42
CA ALA A 26 6.49 -13.18 -17.55
C ALA A 26 6.26 -13.93 -16.21
N GLY A 27 6.83 -13.46 -15.10
CA GLY A 27 6.77 -14.15 -13.80
C GLY A 27 5.40 -14.07 -13.13
N ALA A 28 5.23 -14.76 -12.00
CA ALA A 28 4.01 -14.66 -11.18
C ALA A 28 4.08 -13.49 -10.17
N ASP A 29 5.28 -13.00 -9.85
CA ASP A 29 5.49 -11.95 -8.86
C ASP A 29 5.28 -10.56 -9.47
N ALA A 30 4.28 -9.84 -8.97
CA ALA A 30 3.94 -8.50 -9.46
C ALA A 30 4.99 -7.45 -9.10
N THR A 31 5.63 -7.55 -7.93
CA THR A 31 6.68 -6.60 -7.51
C THR A 31 7.91 -6.75 -8.41
N ALA A 32 8.29 -7.99 -8.72
CA ALA A 32 9.32 -8.28 -9.71
C ALA A 32 8.96 -7.74 -11.10
N ARG A 33 7.69 -7.88 -11.49
CA ARG A 33 7.18 -7.32 -12.75
C ARG A 33 7.25 -5.81 -12.77
N ALA A 34 6.91 -5.13 -11.68
CA ALA A 34 7.00 -3.67 -11.57
C ALA A 34 8.41 -3.17 -11.85
N ALA A 35 9.43 -3.76 -11.20
CA ALA A 35 10.83 -3.42 -11.45
C ALA A 35 11.24 -3.70 -12.91
N ALA A 36 10.75 -4.79 -13.50
CA ALA A 36 11.01 -5.14 -14.89
C ALA A 36 10.34 -4.17 -15.89
N ILE A 37 9.13 -3.68 -15.59
CA ILE A 37 8.43 -2.65 -16.36
C ILE A 37 9.19 -1.32 -16.27
N GLU A 38 9.70 -0.98 -15.09
CA GLU A 38 10.45 0.26 -14.89
C GLU A 38 11.77 0.29 -15.69
N ASP A 39 12.45 -0.85 -15.83
CA ASP A 39 13.67 -0.99 -16.65
C ASP A 39 13.40 -0.97 -18.17
N LEU A 40 12.14 -1.04 -18.64
CA LEU A 40 11.83 -1.00 -20.07
C LEU A 40 12.05 0.40 -20.67
N PRO A 41 12.94 0.56 -21.68
CA PRO A 41 13.21 1.86 -22.29
C PRO A 41 12.08 2.34 -23.22
N SER A 42 11.25 1.42 -23.70
CA SER A 42 10.13 1.68 -24.61
C SER A 42 9.04 0.63 -24.42
N ALA A 43 7.85 0.90 -24.99
CA ALA A 43 6.78 -0.07 -25.04
C ALA A 43 7.26 -1.39 -25.70
N PRO A 44 7.05 -2.55 -25.08
CA PRO A 44 7.45 -3.83 -25.66
C PRO A 44 6.50 -4.23 -26.79
N ALA A 45 6.95 -5.10 -27.70
CA ALA A 45 6.15 -5.56 -28.84
C ALA A 45 4.86 -6.28 -28.41
N ASP A 46 4.87 -6.94 -27.26
CA ASP A 46 3.75 -7.69 -26.67
C ASP A 46 3.01 -6.90 -25.58
N LEU A 47 2.98 -5.56 -25.68
CA LEU A 47 2.37 -4.68 -24.67
C LEU A 47 0.95 -5.08 -24.25
N ALA A 48 0.14 -5.61 -25.17
CA ALA A 48 -1.21 -6.08 -24.86
C ALA A 48 -1.20 -7.22 -23.82
N THR A 49 -0.29 -8.19 -23.98
CA THR A 49 -0.11 -9.32 -23.06
C THR A 49 0.38 -8.84 -21.70
N LEU A 50 1.36 -7.92 -21.70
CA LEU A 50 1.85 -7.31 -20.47
C LEU A 50 0.72 -6.57 -19.74
N THR A 51 -0.07 -5.77 -20.46
CA THR A 51 -1.20 -5.02 -19.90
C THR A 51 -2.25 -5.94 -19.30
N GLN A 52 -2.65 -7.00 -20.00
CA GLN A 52 -3.61 -7.98 -19.49
C GLN A 52 -3.11 -8.67 -18.21
N ARG A 53 -1.81 -8.99 -18.16
CA ARG A 53 -1.20 -9.62 -17.00
C ARG A 53 -1.15 -8.67 -15.82
N THR A 54 -0.66 -7.47 -16.03
CA THR A 54 -0.58 -6.44 -14.98
C THR A 54 -1.96 -6.02 -14.48
N TRP A 55 -2.97 -5.97 -15.35
CA TRP A 55 -4.37 -5.77 -14.94
C TRP A 55 -4.82 -6.80 -13.89
N ALA A 56 -4.40 -8.06 -14.06
CA ALA A 56 -4.77 -9.14 -13.14
C ALA A 56 -3.88 -9.22 -11.89
N ASP A 57 -2.80 -8.43 -11.79
CA ASP A 57 -1.97 -8.40 -10.60
C ASP A 57 -2.80 -7.92 -9.38
N THR A 58 -2.53 -8.50 -8.21
CA THR A 58 -3.18 -8.10 -6.97
C THR A 58 -2.50 -6.89 -6.32
N GLN A 59 -1.37 -6.44 -6.85
CA GLN A 59 -0.50 -5.44 -6.24
C GLN A 59 -0.59 -4.16 -7.07
N PHE A 60 -0.94 -3.07 -6.40
CA PHE A 60 -1.10 -1.78 -7.06
C PHE A 60 0.19 -1.26 -7.72
N GLU A 61 1.36 -1.60 -7.19
CA GLU A 61 2.64 -1.08 -7.67
C GLU A 61 2.93 -1.44 -9.12
N SER A 62 2.74 -2.69 -9.55
CA SER A 62 2.96 -3.07 -10.96
C SER A 62 1.99 -2.37 -11.89
N GLN A 63 0.74 -2.19 -11.46
CA GLN A 63 -0.31 -1.47 -12.17
C GLN A 63 0.04 0.01 -12.31
N GLN A 64 0.41 0.66 -11.21
CA GLN A 64 0.84 2.05 -11.20
C GLN A 64 2.05 2.27 -12.11
N THR A 65 3.09 1.43 -11.97
CA THR A 65 4.30 1.52 -12.79
C THR A 65 3.98 1.37 -14.27
N LEU A 66 3.09 0.46 -14.66
CA LEU A 66 2.67 0.33 -16.06
C LEU A 66 1.90 1.56 -16.56
N ILE A 67 0.90 2.03 -15.79
CA ILE A 67 0.11 3.22 -16.14
C ILE A 67 1.02 4.44 -16.36
N GLN A 68 1.99 4.66 -15.46
CA GLN A 68 2.94 5.76 -15.57
C GLN A 68 3.93 5.56 -16.74
N SER A 69 4.27 4.32 -17.08
CA SER A 69 5.21 4.01 -18.17
C SER A 69 4.68 4.37 -19.55
N TYR A 70 3.35 4.36 -19.77
CA TYR A 70 2.78 4.78 -21.05
C TYR A 70 3.20 6.20 -21.46
N ALA A 71 3.34 7.12 -20.49
CA ALA A 71 3.77 8.49 -20.75
C ALA A 71 5.29 8.63 -20.96
N ARG A 72 6.08 7.66 -20.47
CA ARG A 72 7.55 7.62 -20.63
C ARG A 72 7.95 6.99 -21.96
N TRP A 73 7.16 6.04 -22.44
CA TRP A 73 7.38 5.40 -23.73
C TRP A 73 7.01 6.36 -24.87
N LYS A 74 7.75 6.27 -25.99
CA LYS A 74 7.58 7.12 -27.19
C LYS A 74 6.32 6.78 -28.00
N LEU A 75 5.18 6.63 -27.32
CA LEU A 75 3.86 6.43 -27.91
C LEU A 75 3.28 7.79 -28.33
N THR A 76 2.53 7.81 -29.43
CA THR A 76 1.73 8.97 -29.83
C THR A 76 0.65 9.27 -28.78
N PRO A 77 0.13 10.51 -28.68
CA PRO A 77 -0.93 10.84 -27.75
C PRO A 77 -2.18 9.95 -27.87
N ASP A 78 -2.54 9.55 -29.09
CA ASP A 78 -3.69 8.69 -29.34
C ASP A 78 -3.45 7.24 -28.88
N GLU A 79 -2.24 6.70 -29.10
CA GLU A 79 -1.85 5.40 -28.56
C GLU A 79 -1.84 5.41 -27.02
N GLN A 80 -1.31 6.46 -26.39
CA GLN A 80 -1.35 6.60 -24.94
C GLN A 80 -2.79 6.63 -24.42
N LYS A 81 -3.67 7.43 -25.04
CA LYS A 81 -5.10 7.45 -24.70
C LYS A 81 -5.75 6.08 -24.86
N ALA A 82 -5.40 5.33 -25.91
CA ALA A 82 -5.91 3.98 -26.15
C ALA A 82 -5.49 2.99 -25.05
N GLN A 83 -4.25 3.09 -24.55
CA GLN A 83 -3.77 2.28 -23.44
C GLN A 83 -4.39 2.69 -22.09
N LEU A 84 -4.61 3.98 -21.86
CA LEU A 84 -5.09 4.52 -20.58
C LEU A 84 -6.61 4.36 -20.38
N ARG A 85 -7.42 4.48 -21.44
CA ARG A 85 -8.89 4.44 -21.34
C ARG A 85 -9.45 3.17 -20.65
N PRO A 86 -8.97 1.95 -20.93
CA PRO A 86 -9.44 0.75 -20.23
C PRO A 86 -9.27 0.82 -18.71
N TRP A 87 -8.17 1.42 -18.23
CA TRP A 87 -7.88 1.54 -16.79
C TRP A 87 -8.90 2.36 -16.01
N LEU A 88 -9.67 3.23 -16.68
CA LEU A 88 -10.80 3.94 -16.06
C LEU A 88 -11.91 3.00 -15.56
N GLN A 89 -11.94 1.75 -16.02
CA GLN A 89 -12.90 0.73 -15.59
C GLN A 89 -12.29 -0.31 -14.64
N HIS A 90 -11.04 -0.12 -14.22
CA HIS A 90 -10.37 -1.05 -13.32
C HIS A 90 -11.10 -1.15 -11.97
N PRO A 91 -11.20 -2.33 -11.33
CA PRO A 91 -11.84 -2.48 -10.02
C PRO A 91 -11.18 -1.65 -8.91
N ASP A 92 -9.85 -1.54 -8.93
CA ASP A 92 -9.10 -0.66 -8.01
C ASP A 92 -9.25 0.81 -8.41
N TRP A 93 -9.70 1.65 -7.46
CA TRP A 93 -9.92 3.06 -7.68
C TRP A 93 -8.63 3.85 -7.90
N ALA A 94 -7.51 3.41 -7.32
CA ALA A 94 -6.23 4.08 -7.49
C ALA A 94 -5.75 3.97 -8.94
N CYS A 95 -5.90 2.81 -9.57
CA CYS A 95 -5.62 2.62 -11.00
C CYS A 95 -6.48 3.54 -11.88
N ARG A 96 -7.77 3.67 -11.55
CA ARG A 96 -8.67 4.58 -12.26
C ARG A 96 -8.21 6.04 -12.13
N TYR A 97 -7.80 6.44 -10.93
CA TYR A 97 -7.34 7.80 -10.66
C TYR A 97 -6.03 8.13 -11.36
N GLU A 98 -5.03 7.25 -11.31
CA GLU A 98 -3.76 7.39 -12.05
C GLU A 98 -4.00 7.51 -13.55
N ALA A 99 -4.85 6.63 -14.11
CA ALA A 99 -5.21 6.68 -15.52
C ALA A 99 -5.93 7.98 -15.89
N TYR A 100 -6.85 8.46 -15.05
CA TYR A 100 -7.50 9.75 -15.24
C TYR A 100 -6.52 10.91 -15.19
N GLN A 101 -5.62 10.96 -14.21
CA GLN A 101 -4.62 12.02 -14.12
C GLN A 101 -3.72 12.05 -15.36
N ALA A 102 -3.29 10.88 -15.83
CA ALA A 102 -2.52 10.75 -17.07
C ALA A 102 -3.33 11.25 -18.28
N LEU A 103 -4.61 10.89 -18.38
CA LEU A 103 -5.48 11.35 -19.46
C LEU A 103 -5.72 12.87 -19.43
N VAL A 104 -5.99 13.46 -18.26
CA VAL A 104 -6.18 14.91 -18.11
C VAL A 104 -4.90 15.67 -18.48
N LYS A 105 -3.73 15.12 -18.14
CA LYS A 105 -2.44 15.69 -18.53
C LYS A 105 -2.24 15.68 -20.04
N LEU A 106 -2.71 14.64 -20.74
CA LEU A 106 -2.67 14.54 -22.20
C LEU A 106 -3.75 15.39 -22.87
N ASP A 107 -4.92 15.51 -22.24
CA ASP A 107 -6.11 16.16 -22.75
C ASP A 107 -7.03 16.61 -21.61
N SER A 108 -6.98 17.91 -21.33
CA SER A 108 -7.76 18.55 -20.26
C SER A 108 -9.28 18.44 -20.43
N SER A 109 -9.78 18.07 -21.61
CA SER A 109 -11.21 17.89 -21.88
C SER A 109 -11.77 16.53 -21.43
N THR A 110 -10.91 15.63 -20.92
CA THR A 110 -11.31 14.29 -20.48
C THR A 110 -12.29 14.36 -19.30
N ALA A 111 -13.52 13.90 -19.50
CA ALA A 111 -14.50 13.75 -18.43
C ALA A 111 -14.15 12.56 -17.50
N TRP A 112 -14.41 12.71 -16.20
CA TRP A 112 -14.30 11.60 -15.25
C TRP A 112 -15.38 10.54 -15.56
N PRO A 113 -15.06 9.23 -15.56
CA PRO A 113 -16.04 8.18 -15.82
C PRO A 113 -17.12 8.11 -14.72
N ALA A 114 -18.27 7.51 -15.02
CA ALA A 114 -19.25 7.20 -13.98
C ALA A 114 -18.60 6.34 -12.88
N ALA A 115 -18.91 6.66 -11.61
CA ALA A 115 -18.39 5.89 -10.49
C ALA A 115 -18.83 4.41 -10.62
N PRO A 116 -17.90 3.45 -10.56
CA PRO A 116 -18.27 2.04 -10.63
C PRO A 116 -19.02 1.63 -9.37
N LYS A 117 -19.75 0.52 -9.46
CA LYS A 117 -20.41 -0.07 -8.29
C LYS A 117 -19.35 -0.53 -7.26
N PRO A 118 -19.62 -0.38 -5.95
CA PRO A 118 -18.75 -0.92 -4.91
C PRO A 118 -18.47 -2.41 -5.11
N THR A 119 -17.25 -2.84 -4.80
CA THR A 119 -16.89 -4.26 -4.78
C THR A 119 -17.40 -4.92 -3.49
N LYS A 120 -17.41 -6.26 -3.45
CA LYS A 120 -17.73 -7.01 -2.21
C LYS A 120 -16.79 -6.64 -1.05
N THR A 121 -15.53 -6.31 -1.35
CA THR A 121 -14.56 -5.86 -0.36
C THR A 121 -14.95 -4.49 0.18
N ASP A 122 -15.31 -3.56 -0.69
CA ASP A 122 -15.76 -2.21 -0.30
C ASP A 122 -17.00 -2.28 0.60
N GLU A 123 -17.98 -3.10 0.21
CA GLU A 123 -19.20 -3.33 0.99
C GLU A 123 -18.90 -3.90 2.38
N ALA A 124 -17.98 -4.86 2.46
CA ALA A 124 -17.57 -5.46 3.73
C ALA A 124 -16.84 -4.46 4.65
N ILE A 125 -15.93 -3.65 4.09
CA ILE A 125 -15.23 -2.60 4.85
C ILE A 125 -16.24 -1.55 5.31
N PHE A 126 -17.12 -1.08 4.42
CA PHE A 126 -18.12 -0.07 4.75
C PHE A 126 -19.09 -0.53 5.85
N LYS A 127 -19.56 -1.78 5.77
CA LYS A 127 -20.41 -2.38 6.80
C LYS A 127 -19.71 -2.45 8.15
N GLU A 128 -18.45 -2.88 8.18
CA GLU A 128 -17.67 -2.94 9.41
C GLU A 128 -17.35 -1.54 9.96
N ALA A 129 -16.99 -0.59 9.10
CA ALA A 129 -16.74 0.80 9.45
C ALA A 129 -17.96 1.44 10.11
N THR A 130 -19.14 1.28 9.50
CA THR A 130 -20.42 1.75 10.06
C THR A 130 -20.66 1.14 11.44
N ARG A 131 -20.55 -0.19 11.57
CA ARG A 131 -20.74 -0.90 12.84
C ARG A 131 -19.81 -0.42 13.95
N LEU A 132 -18.54 -0.16 13.62
CA LEU A 132 -17.54 0.30 14.59
C LEU A 132 -17.74 1.77 14.97
N ALA A 133 -18.05 2.64 14.00
CA ALA A 133 -18.30 4.05 14.23
C ALA A 133 -19.56 4.28 15.07
N GLU A 134 -20.67 3.57 14.79
CA GLU A 134 -21.92 3.64 15.54
C GLU A 134 -21.77 3.23 17.01
N ARG A 135 -20.84 2.32 17.31
CA ARG A 135 -20.52 1.95 18.70
C ARG A 135 -19.82 3.07 19.45
N GLY A 136 -19.13 3.99 18.75
CA GLY A 136 -18.46 5.15 19.35
C GLY A 136 -17.36 4.82 20.35
N ARG A 137 -16.79 3.60 20.32
CA ARG A 137 -15.77 3.14 21.26
C ARG A 137 -14.48 2.76 20.52
N PRO A 138 -13.30 3.01 21.11
CA PRO A 138 -12.05 2.59 20.51
C PRO A 138 -11.96 1.07 20.33
N VAL A 139 -11.39 0.65 19.21
CA VAL A 139 -11.07 -0.75 18.92
C VAL A 139 -9.65 -1.04 19.37
N ARG A 140 -9.47 -2.14 20.11
CA ARG A 140 -8.15 -2.54 20.60
C ARG A 140 -7.55 -3.63 19.73
N LEU A 141 -6.32 -3.43 19.25
CA LEU A 141 -5.54 -4.46 18.53
C LEU A 141 -4.28 -4.78 19.31
N ARG A 142 -4.07 -6.05 19.68
CA ARG A 142 -2.81 -6.50 20.29
C ARG A 142 -1.90 -7.09 19.24
N ILE A 143 -0.75 -6.46 19.05
CA ILE A 143 0.35 -6.98 18.23
C ILE A 143 1.26 -7.78 19.14
N THR A 144 1.47 -9.06 18.80
CA THR A 144 2.43 -9.93 19.49
C THR A 144 3.61 -10.17 18.57
N PHE A 145 4.81 -9.86 19.04
CA PHE A 145 6.07 -10.10 18.34
C PHE A 145 6.74 -11.39 18.83
N SER A 146 7.79 -11.83 18.13
CA SER A 146 8.70 -12.88 18.60
C SER A 146 9.23 -12.56 20.01
N GLY A 147 9.49 -13.60 20.80
CA GLY A 147 9.83 -13.44 22.23
C GLY A 147 8.65 -13.10 23.13
N LYS A 148 7.40 -13.21 22.64
CA LYS A 148 6.15 -12.94 23.38
C LYS A 148 6.02 -11.50 23.91
N ARG A 149 6.77 -10.56 23.32
CA ARG A 149 6.63 -9.13 23.56
C ARG A 149 5.37 -8.63 22.83
N SER A 150 4.60 -7.70 23.41
CA SER A 150 3.39 -7.20 22.78
C SER A 150 3.13 -5.72 23.02
N VAL A 151 2.46 -5.10 22.04
CA VAL A 151 1.97 -3.72 22.09
C VAL A 151 0.47 -3.76 21.81
N THR A 152 -0.31 -2.96 22.55
CA THR A 152 -1.75 -2.82 22.29
C THR A 152 -2.03 -1.45 21.69
N LEU A 153 -2.64 -1.44 20.52
CA LEU A 153 -3.17 -0.26 19.84
C LEU A 153 -4.58 0.03 20.33
N ARG A 154 -4.90 1.30 20.48
CA ARG A 154 -6.23 1.85 20.70
C ARG A 154 -6.59 2.72 19.50
N LEU A 155 -7.42 2.16 18.63
CA LEU A 155 -7.83 2.76 17.36
C LEU A 155 -9.18 3.43 17.49
N ASP A 156 -9.35 4.59 16.87
CA ASP A 156 -10.57 5.37 16.90
C ASP A 156 -11.36 5.23 15.58
N PRO A 157 -12.44 4.42 15.56
CA PRO A 157 -13.24 4.23 14.36
C PRO A 157 -14.09 5.46 14.01
N THR A 158 -14.13 6.50 14.84
CA THR A 158 -14.85 7.75 14.53
C THR A 158 -13.97 8.75 13.77
N VAL A 159 -12.64 8.64 13.92
CA VAL A 159 -11.66 9.48 13.23
C VAL A 159 -11.28 8.92 11.86
N ALA A 160 -11.04 7.60 11.79
CA ALA A 160 -10.65 6.92 10.56
C ALA A 160 -11.45 5.61 10.34
N PRO A 161 -12.78 5.70 10.16
CA PRO A 161 -13.68 4.54 10.12
C PRO A 161 -13.27 3.48 9.10
N MET A 162 -12.95 3.88 7.88
CA MET A 162 -12.61 2.94 6.81
C MET A 162 -11.26 2.26 7.04
N ASN A 163 -10.24 3.03 7.46
CA ASN A 163 -8.91 2.49 7.71
C ASN A 163 -8.87 1.59 8.95
N VAL A 164 -9.58 1.94 10.02
CA VAL A 164 -9.71 1.09 11.22
C VAL A 164 -10.45 -0.20 10.90
N ALA A 165 -11.58 -0.12 10.18
CA ALA A 165 -12.34 -1.31 9.76
C ALA A 165 -11.51 -2.25 8.88
N ASN A 166 -10.79 -1.69 7.90
CA ASN A 166 -9.88 -2.43 7.05
C ASN A 166 -8.82 -3.19 7.86
N LEU A 167 -8.13 -2.50 8.79
CA LEU A 167 -7.11 -3.12 9.64
C LEU A 167 -7.68 -4.24 10.52
N VAL A 168 -8.88 -4.03 11.07
CA VAL A 168 -9.61 -5.04 11.86
C VAL A 168 -9.95 -6.28 11.03
N LEU A 169 -10.45 -6.11 9.81
CA LEU A 169 -10.80 -7.21 8.93
C LEU A 169 -9.56 -8.02 8.50
N LEU A 170 -8.45 -7.34 8.19
CA LEU A 170 -7.17 -7.98 7.89
C LEU A 170 -6.62 -8.75 9.08
N ALA A 171 -6.67 -8.17 10.28
CA ALA A 171 -6.25 -8.82 11.52
C ALA A 171 -7.08 -10.09 11.81
N ARG A 172 -8.41 -10.03 11.69
CA ARG A 172 -9.30 -11.19 11.87
C ARG A 172 -9.03 -12.33 10.88
N LYS A 173 -8.59 -12.00 9.66
CA LYS A 173 -8.18 -12.97 8.64
C LYS A 173 -6.79 -13.56 8.89
N GLY A 174 -6.06 -13.09 9.91
CA GLY A 174 -4.68 -13.50 10.18
C GLY A 174 -3.67 -13.01 9.14
N TYR A 175 -4.00 -11.96 8.37
CA TYR A 175 -3.18 -11.46 7.26
C TYR A 175 -1.73 -11.13 7.67
N PHE A 176 -1.56 -10.64 8.90
CA PHE A 176 -0.28 -10.22 9.46
C PHE A 176 0.51 -11.34 10.16
N ASN A 177 -0.08 -12.53 10.31
CA ASN A 177 0.55 -13.61 11.06
C ASN A 177 1.79 -14.11 10.33
N GLY A 178 2.93 -14.09 11.02
CA GLY A 178 4.20 -14.54 10.50
C GLY A 178 4.96 -13.52 9.66
N ARG A 179 4.39 -12.33 9.42
CA ARG A 179 5.04 -11.23 8.68
C ARG A 179 6.18 -10.64 9.50
N LEU A 180 7.15 -10.04 8.83
CA LEU A 180 8.26 -9.34 9.45
C LEU A 180 7.97 -7.84 9.54
N VAL A 181 8.77 -7.15 10.34
CA VAL A 181 8.82 -5.69 10.41
C VAL A 181 9.94 -5.22 9.48
N PRO A 182 9.61 -4.78 8.25
CA PRO A 182 10.61 -4.47 7.24
C PRO A 182 11.27 -3.10 7.42
N ARG A 183 10.77 -2.27 8.34
CA ARG A 183 11.31 -0.94 8.58
C ARG A 183 11.15 -0.49 10.03
N VAL A 184 12.29 -0.27 10.66
CA VAL A 184 12.44 0.39 11.95
C VAL A 184 13.33 1.60 11.70
N VAL A 185 12.79 2.81 11.90
CA VAL A 185 13.58 4.04 11.82
C VAL A 185 13.66 4.62 13.24
N PRO A 186 14.85 4.58 13.88
CA PRO A 186 15.05 5.15 15.20
C PRO A 186 14.57 6.61 15.27
N ASP A 187 14.00 6.99 16.41
CA ASP A 187 13.44 8.33 16.68
C ASP A 187 12.40 8.82 15.65
N PHE A 188 11.77 7.91 14.91
CA PHE A 188 10.79 8.28 13.91
C PHE A 188 9.58 7.35 13.92
N VAL A 189 9.65 6.21 13.23
CA VAL A 189 8.53 5.29 13.05
C VAL A 189 8.98 3.84 12.93
N VAL A 190 8.15 2.94 13.43
CA VAL A 190 8.17 1.51 13.10
C VAL A 190 7.04 1.24 12.13
N GLN A 191 7.37 0.77 10.92
CA GLN A 191 6.40 0.45 9.87
C GLN A 191 6.31 -1.05 9.63
N MET A 192 5.09 -1.55 9.49
CA MET A 192 4.80 -2.97 9.37
C MET A 192 3.54 -3.25 8.54
N GLY A 193 3.25 -4.52 8.30
CA GLY A 193 2.03 -4.95 7.59
C GLY A 193 2.20 -5.11 6.07
N SER A 194 3.44 -5.16 5.58
CA SER A 194 3.73 -5.54 4.19
C SER A 194 3.48 -7.05 4.01
N PRO A 195 2.84 -7.47 2.89
CA PRO A 195 2.68 -8.89 2.56
C PRO A 195 3.99 -9.59 2.17
N TYR A 196 5.02 -8.84 1.77
CA TYR A 196 6.28 -9.40 1.25
C TYR A 196 7.47 -9.13 2.16
N ASP A 197 7.26 -8.46 3.29
CA ASP A 197 8.34 -8.09 4.20
C ASP A 197 9.41 -7.20 3.54
N THR A 198 9.03 -6.47 2.47
CA THR A 198 9.94 -5.61 1.68
C THR A 198 9.44 -4.18 1.52
N MET A 199 8.63 -3.66 2.46
CA MET A 199 8.01 -2.32 2.39
C MET A 199 7.01 -2.09 1.24
N ASP A 200 6.84 -3.09 0.38
CA ASP A 200 6.02 -3.02 -0.81
C ASP A 200 4.78 -3.91 -0.68
N GLY A 201 3.85 -3.72 -1.60
CA GLY A 201 2.61 -4.50 -1.70
C GLY A 201 1.52 -4.09 -0.72
N GLY A 202 0.38 -4.79 -0.85
CA GLY A 202 -0.83 -4.54 -0.07
C GLY A 202 -1.84 -5.69 -0.15
N PRO A 203 -3.07 -5.49 0.30
CA PRO A 203 -4.05 -6.55 0.49
C PRO A 203 -4.83 -6.93 -0.78
N GLY A 204 -4.47 -6.42 -1.96
CA GLY A 204 -5.26 -6.62 -3.20
C GLY A 204 -6.08 -5.42 -3.65
N TYR A 205 -6.11 -4.36 -2.84
CA TYR A 205 -6.96 -3.19 -3.00
C TYR A 205 -6.38 -2.03 -2.18
N THR A 206 -6.90 -0.83 -2.42
CA THR A 206 -6.53 0.38 -1.68
C THR A 206 -7.71 0.95 -0.88
N VAL A 207 -7.39 1.69 0.17
CA VAL A 207 -8.32 2.43 1.03
C VAL A 207 -7.94 3.91 1.01
N ARG A 208 -8.96 4.77 0.91
CA ARG A 208 -8.78 6.23 0.85
C ARG A 208 -8.20 6.80 2.14
N CYS A 209 -7.56 7.95 2.01
CA CYS A 209 -7.06 8.73 3.12
C CYS A 209 -8.21 9.39 3.89
N GLU A 210 -8.24 9.16 5.20
CA GLU A 210 -9.09 9.85 6.16
C GLU A 210 -8.20 10.81 6.97
N ASN A 211 -7.65 11.81 6.27
CA ASN A 211 -6.72 12.76 6.88
C ASN A 211 -7.44 13.67 7.86
N SER A 212 -6.85 13.84 9.03
CA SER A 212 -7.32 14.75 10.08
C SER A 212 -6.18 15.65 10.55
N LEU A 213 -6.52 16.73 11.26
CA LEU A 213 -5.55 17.61 11.93
C LEU A 213 -5.10 17.05 13.29
N ALA A 214 -5.44 15.79 13.59
CA ALA A 214 -5.00 15.15 14.82
C ALA A 214 -3.47 15.00 14.80
N TRP A 215 -2.83 15.48 15.87
CA TRP A 215 -1.39 15.52 15.98
C TRP A 215 -0.78 14.11 16.04
N TYR A 216 0.32 13.92 15.29
CA TYR A 216 1.19 12.76 15.42
C TYR A 216 2.27 13.00 16.49
N GLY A 217 1.92 12.67 17.75
CA GLY A 217 2.87 12.54 18.85
C GLY A 217 3.43 11.11 18.99
N PRO A 218 4.39 10.86 19.89
CA PRO A 218 4.89 9.51 20.19
C PRO A 218 3.75 8.52 20.44
N GLY A 219 3.86 7.31 19.90
CA GLY A 219 2.85 6.26 19.99
C GLY A 219 1.66 6.39 19.04
N SER A 220 1.57 7.42 18.20
CA SER A 220 0.49 7.55 17.22
C SER A 220 0.55 6.45 16.16
N VAL A 221 -0.61 5.96 15.73
CA VAL A 221 -0.77 4.93 14.70
C VAL A 221 -1.29 5.55 13.42
N GLY A 222 -0.60 5.35 12.31
CA GLY A 222 -0.97 5.86 10.99
C GLY A 222 -0.98 4.80 9.88
N MET A 223 -1.77 5.02 8.84
CA MET A 223 -1.76 4.20 7.63
C MET A 223 -0.56 4.61 6.75
N ALA A 224 0.24 3.65 6.29
CA ALA A 224 1.33 3.94 5.37
C ALA A 224 0.78 4.11 3.94
N LEU A 225 1.40 5.02 3.18
CA LEU A 225 0.94 5.46 1.86
C LEU A 225 2.13 5.55 0.90
N SER A 226 1.90 5.18 -0.36
CA SER A 226 2.78 5.44 -1.51
C SER A 226 2.29 6.63 -2.36
N GLY A 227 1.24 7.30 -1.91
CA GLY A 227 0.58 8.41 -2.58
C GLY A 227 -0.74 8.74 -1.89
N LYS A 228 -1.42 9.78 -2.37
CA LYS A 228 -2.77 10.09 -1.87
C LYS A 228 -3.68 8.89 -2.13
N ASP A 229 -4.43 8.50 -1.10
CA ASP A 229 -5.45 7.45 -1.11
C ASP A 229 -4.94 6.02 -1.46
N THR A 230 -3.63 5.77 -1.39
CA THR A 230 -3.05 4.44 -1.65
C THR A 230 -2.91 3.59 -0.38
N GLY A 231 -3.74 3.83 0.64
CA GLY A 231 -3.69 3.06 1.88
C GLY A 231 -4.01 1.59 1.62
N GLY A 232 -3.50 0.67 2.43
CA GLY A 232 -3.65 -0.75 2.18
C GLY A 232 -3.60 -1.55 3.46
N SER A 233 -2.58 -2.39 3.61
CA SER A 233 -2.37 -3.20 4.82
C SER A 233 -1.24 -2.66 5.70
N GLN A 234 -0.39 -1.81 5.13
CA GLN A 234 0.79 -1.30 5.81
C GLN A 234 0.44 -0.14 6.73
N PHE A 235 0.90 -0.18 7.97
CA PHE A 235 0.68 0.88 8.94
C PHE A 235 1.97 1.11 9.75
N PHE A 236 2.02 2.23 10.45
CA PHE A 236 3.18 2.60 11.25
C PHE A 236 2.78 3.08 12.64
N ILE A 237 3.73 2.96 13.57
CA ILE A 237 3.66 3.51 14.92
C ILE A 237 4.81 4.50 15.06
N THR A 238 4.53 5.74 15.45
CA THR A 238 5.57 6.75 15.66
C THR A 238 6.28 6.52 16.99
N THR A 239 7.61 6.54 17.03
CA THR A 239 8.38 6.49 18.27
C THR A 239 8.70 7.88 18.83
N ASN A 240 8.61 8.91 17.99
CA ASN A 240 8.79 10.31 18.38
C ASN A 240 7.70 11.23 17.78
N ALA A 241 7.68 12.50 18.16
CA ALA A 241 6.78 13.49 17.59
C ALA A 241 7.10 13.74 16.11
N THR A 242 6.08 13.64 15.26
CA THR A 242 6.22 13.69 13.79
C THR A 242 5.18 14.64 13.17
N PRO A 243 5.25 15.96 13.47
CA PRO A 243 4.23 16.93 13.06
C PRO A 243 4.07 17.00 11.53
N HIS A 244 5.12 16.72 10.76
CA HIS A 244 5.09 16.71 9.29
C HIS A 244 4.18 15.63 8.68
N LEU A 245 3.72 14.64 9.46
CA LEU A 245 2.74 13.62 9.04
C LEU A 245 1.29 14.08 9.23
N THR A 246 1.06 15.08 10.11
CA THR A 246 -0.27 15.60 10.43
C THR A 246 -0.93 16.20 9.20
N GLY A 247 -2.19 15.84 8.95
CA GLY A 247 -2.95 16.24 7.75
C GLY A 247 -2.51 15.58 6.43
N LYS A 248 -1.39 14.85 6.42
CA LYS A 248 -0.89 14.14 5.23
C LYS A 248 -1.19 12.65 5.25
N TYR A 249 -1.17 12.05 6.43
CA TYR A 249 -1.44 10.64 6.65
C TYR A 249 -2.70 10.44 7.49
N THR A 250 -3.35 9.29 7.31
CA THR A 250 -4.52 8.90 8.08
C THR A 250 -4.10 8.41 9.46
N ARG A 251 -4.41 9.20 10.49
CA ARG A 251 -4.21 8.81 11.90
C ARG A 251 -5.37 7.95 12.36
N MET A 252 -5.08 6.71 12.74
CA MET A 252 -6.08 5.75 13.18
C MET A 252 -6.22 5.69 14.70
N GLY A 253 -5.25 6.17 15.47
CA GLY A 253 -5.26 6.09 16.93
C GLY A 253 -3.86 6.17 17.51
N GLU A 254 -3.64 5.45 18.61
CA GLU A 254 -2.38 5.44 19.36
C GLU A 254 -2.18 4.14 20.14
N VAL A 255 -0.99 3.92 20.71
CA VAL A 255 -0.73 2.83 21.66
C VAL A 255 -1.30 3.15 23.04
N GLU A 256 -1.68 2.13 23.83
CA GLU A 256 -2.30 2.35 25.16
C GLU A 256 -1.30 2.61 26.29
N ASP A 257 -0.22 1.83 26.35
CA ASP A 257 0.82 1.92 27.38
C ASP A 257 2.06 2.51 26.70
N LEU A 258 2.13 3.85 26.64
CA LEU A 258 3.11 4.57 25.82
C LEU A 258 4.54 4.21 26.23
N ASP A 259 4.89 4.31 27.50
CA ASP A 259 6.26 4.07 27.97
C ASP A 259 6.71 2.64 27.67
N ARG A 260 5.84 1.65 27.92
CA ARG A 260 6.13 0.25 27.60
C ARG A 260 6.21 0.01 26.10
N ALA A 261 5.32 0.63 25.33
CA ALA A 261 5.30 0.49 23.88
C ALA A 261 6.56 1.09 23.26
N LEU A 262 6.94 2.30 23.65
CA LEU A 262 8.15 2.96 23.16
C LEU A 262 9.40 2.13 23.48
N LYS A 263 9.56 1.69 24.73
CA LYS A 263 10.67 0.81 25.11
C LYS A 263 10.76 -0.45 24.24
N LEU A 264 9.62 -1.09 23.96
CA LEU A 264 9.59 -2.27 23.10
C LEU A 264 9.93 -1.94 21.65
N LEU A 265 9.37 -0.85 21.11
CA LEU A 265 9.53 -0.42 19.73
C LEU A 265 10.95 0.06 19.43
N ASP A 266 11.60 0.73 20.39
CA ASP A 266 13.00 1.14 20.30
C ASP A 266 13.95 -0.06 20.35
N ASP A 267 13.60 -1.09 21.14
CA ASP A 267 14.31 -2.39 21.22
C ASP A 267 13.91 -3.37 20.09
N LEU A 268 13.20 -2.90 19.06
CA LEU A 268 12.74 -3.76 17.97
C LEU A 268 13.76 -3.82 16.84
N GLU A 269 14.30 -5.00 16.58
CA GLU A 269 15.23 -5.20 15.48
C GLU A 269 14.51 -5.22 14.12
N LEU A 270 15.22 -4.78 13.08
CA LEU A 270 14.79 -4.94 11.70
C LEU A 270 14.54 -6.44 11.41
N GLY A 271 13.39 -6.76 10.83
CA GLY A 271 13.00 -8.15 10.57
C GLY A 271 12.36 -8.86 11.77
N ALA A 272 12.05 -8.15 12.86
CA ALA A 272 11.27 -8.73 13.96
C ALA A 272 9.96 -9.35 13.44
N LYS A 273 9.61 -10.54 13.92
CA LYS A 273 8.46 -11.30 13.43
C LYS A 273 7.20 -10.94 14.21
N ILE A 274 6.14 -10.60 13.49
CA ILE A 274 4.77 -10.49 14.00
C ILE A 274 4.21 -11.90 14.13
N VAL A 275 4.00 -12.35 15.36
CA VAL A 275 3.37 -13.65 15.64
C VAL A 275 1.87 -13.57 15.36
N SER A 276 1.20 -12.52 15.85
CA SER A 276 -0.21 -12.27 15.54
C SER A 276 -0.62 -10.82 15.79
N ILE A 277 -1.69 -10.39 15.12
CA ILE A 277 -2.44 -9.18 15.48
C ILE A 277 -3.86 -9.62 15.85
N GLN A 278 -4.22 -9.47 17.12
CA GLN A 278 -5.49 -9.93 17.67
C GLN A 278 -6.41 -8.74 17.97
N VAL A 279 -7.67 -8.82 17.55
CA VAL A 279 -8.69 -7.84 17.91
C VAL A 279 -9.20 -8.17 19.31
N LEU A 280 -8.91 -7.30 20.29
CA LEU A 280 -9.34 -7.47 21.66
C LEU A 280 -10.74 -6.89 21.83
N ASN A 281 -11.68 -7.71 22.31
CA ASN A 281 -13.05 -7.35 22.75
C ASN A 281 -13.79 -6.39 21.80
N PRO A 282 -14.57 -6.89 20.82
CA PRO A 282 -15.34 -6.04 19.93
C PRO A 282 -16.47 -5.27 20.64
#